data_AF-A0A942E881-F1
#
_entry.id   AF-A0A942E881-F1
#
_cell.length_a   1.000
_cell.length_b   1.000
_cell.length_c   1.000
_cell.angle_alpha   90.00
_cell.angle_beta   90.00
_cell.angle_gamma   90.00
#
_symmetry.space_group_name_H-M   'P 1'
#
loop_
_entity.id
_entity.type
_entity.pdbx_description
1 polymer ?
#
loop_
_entity_poly.entity_id
_entity_poly.type
_entity_poly.pdbx_seq_one_letter_code
_entity_poly.pdbx_strand_id
1 'polypeptide(L)' 'MSLAARLRLTLMMTLAVYPVVTLYLYVLMPLTTGWTIWQRSLILVPMMSATIVLAVVPFINRRFGAFIAGRQPAA' A
#
# COMPACT_ATOMS: atom_id res chain seq x y z
N MET A 1 -5.83 11.84 18.66
CA MET A 1 -5.05 10.59 18.53
C MET A 1 -3.75 10.72 19.29
N SER A 2 -3.50 9.87 20.29
CA SER A 2 -2.23 9.85 21.02
C SER A 2 -1.06 9.45 20.11
N LEU A 3 0.16 9.83 20.48
CA LEU A 3 1.38 9.50 19.73
C LEU A 3 1.55 7.98 19.55
N ALA A 4 1.18 7.19 20.57
CA ALA A 4 1.18 5.73 20.51
C ALA A 4 0.18 5.16 19.49
N ALA A 5 -1.00 5.77 19.33
CA ALA A 5 -1.98 5.35 18.34
C ALA A 5 -1.50 5.64 16.91
N ARG A 6 -0.84 6.79 16.70
CA ARG A 6 -0.21 7.12 15.40
C ARG A 6 0.90 6.14 15.05
N LEU A 7 1.77 5.80 16.00
CA LEU A 7 2.83 4.80 15.82
C LEU A 7 2.31 3.43 15.42
N ARG A 8 1.27 2.92 16.10
CA ARG A 8 0.65 1.63 15.75
C ARG A 8 0.05 1.64 14.34
N LEU A 9 -0.59 2.75 13.98
CA LEU A 9 -1.21 2.92 12.66
C LEU A 9 -0.13 2.99 11.56
N THR A 10 0.94 3.74 11.78
CA THR A 10 2.09 3.78 10.88
C THR A 10 2.72 2.41 10.72
N LEU A 11 2.97 1.67 11.80
CA LEU A 11 3.55 0.32 11.75
C LEU A 11 2.69 -0.65 10.94
N MET A 12 1.37 -0.65 11.18
CA MET A 12 0.41 -1.46 10.42
C MET A 12 0.42 -1.12 8.93
N MET A 13 0.43 0.19 8.60
CA MET A 13 0.49 0.64 7.20
C MET A 13 1.81 0.26 6.54
N THR A 14 2.95 0.46 7.22
CA THR A 14 4.26 0.05 6.70
C THR A 14 4.30 -1.45 6.45
N LEU A 15 3.82 -2.27 7.40
CA LEU A 15 3.84 -3.72 7.27
C LEU A 15 2.96 -4.23 6.12
N ALA A 16 1.86 -3.53 5.82
CA ALA A 16 0.97 -3.89 4.72
C ALA A 16 1.45 -3.37 3.35
N VAL A 17 2.04 -2.17 3.29
CA VAL A 17 2.52 -1.56 2.04
C VAL A 17 3.86 -2.17 1.61
N TYR A 18 4.75 -2.48 2.55
CA TYR A 18 6.08 -3.04 2.26
C TYR A 18 6.05 -4.27 1.32
N PRO A 19 5.29 -5.35 1.60
CA PRO A 19 5.27 -6.52 0.72
C PRO A 19 4.71 -6.22 -0.67
N VAL A 20 3.79 -5.26 -0.79
CA VAL A 20 3.22 -4.85 -2.09
C VAL A 20 4.28 -4.15 -2.93
N VAL A 21 5.03 -3.22 -2.32
CA VAL A 21 6.14 -2.54 -2.97
C VAL A 21 7.22 -3.55 -3.37
N THR A 22 7.59 -4.46 -2.48
CA THR A 22 8.57 -5.51 -2.77
C THR A 22 8.13 -6.40 -3.93
N LEU A 23 6.89 -6.88 -3.94
CA LEU A 23 6.37 -7.72 -5.03
C LEU A 23 6.44 -6.99 -6.37
N TYR A 24 6.01 -5.72 -6.41
CA TYR A 24 6.11 -4.92 -7.61
C TYR A 24 7.55 -4.74 -8.08
N LEU A 25 8.50 -4.52 -7.17
CA LEU A 25 9.91 -4.43 -7.55
C LEU A 25 10.42 -5.75 -8.15
N TYR A 26 10.08 -6.89 -7.56
CA TYR A 26 10.47 -8.19 -8.09
C TYR A 26 9.86 -8.51 -9.46
N VAL A 27 8.65 -8.02 -9.75
CA VAL A 27 7.98 -8.20 -11.04
C VAL A 27 8.49 -7.19 -12.07
N LEU A 28 8.60 -5.91 -11.72
CA LEU A 28 8.96 -4.84 -12.66
C LEU A 28 10.47 -4.77 -12.93
N MET A 29 11.34 -5.16 -12.01
CA MET A 29 12.80 -5.19 -12.25
C MET A 29 13.17 -6.03 -13.48
N PRO A 30 12.76 -7.31 -13.59
CA PRO A 30 13.08 -8.11 -14.77
C PRO A 30 12.36 -7.62 -16.04
N LEU A 31 11.16 -7.05 -15.92
CA LEU A 31 10.41 -6.54 -17.08
C LEU A 31 10.97 -5.23 -17.65
N THR A 32 11.66 -4.45 -16.83
CA THR A 32 12.22 -3.14 -17.22
C THR A 32 13.74 -3.17 -17.36
N THR A 33 14.35 -4.35 -17.53
CA THR A 33 15.79 -4.48 -17.81
C THR A 33 16.18 -3.62 -19.03
N GLY A 34 17.15 -2.72 -18.85
CA GLY A 34 17.57 -1.76 -19.88
C GLY A 34 16.91 -0.38 -19.81
N TRP A 35 15.84 -0.21 -19.03
CA TRP A 35 15.19 1.09 -18.85
C TRP A 35 15.98 1.98 -17.90
N THR A 36 16.01 3.27 -18.21
CA THR A 36 16.56 4.28 -17.29
C THR A 36 15.67 4.43 -16.05
N ILE A 37 16.25 4.84 -14.92
CA ILE A 37 15.54 4.91 -13.62
C ILE A 37 14.24 5.70 -13.71
N TRP A 38 14.22 6.82 -14.44
CA TRP A 38 13.03 7.66 -14.54
C TRP A 38 11.88 6.98 -15.29
N GLN A 39 12.16 6.23 -16.37
CA GLN A 39 11.14 5.50 -17.13
C GLN A 39 10.49 4.40 -16.28
N ARG A 40 11.31 3.72 -15.47
CA ARG A 40 10.83 2.73 -14.50
C ARG A 40 9.93 3.37 -13.46
N SER A 41 10.37 4.47 -12.84
CA SER A 41 9.59 5.19 -11.83
C SER A 41 8.27 5.73 -12.37
N LEU A 42 8.24 6.16 -13.64
CA LEU A 42 7.05 6.70 -14.30
C LEU A 42 5.94 5.66 -14.40
N ILE A 43 6.27 4.37 -14.53
CA ILE A 43 5.30 3.27 -14.54
C ILE A 43 5.08 2.70 -13.14
N LEU A 44 6.17 2.50 -12.41
CA LEU A 44 6.17 1.83 -11.10
C LEU A 44 5.36 2.61 -10.07
N VAL A 45 5.53 3.93 -9.99
CA VAL A 45 4.83 4.78 -9.00
C VAL A 45 3.31 4.77 -9.19
N PRO A 46 2.75 5.07 -10.38
CA PRO A 46 1.30 5.05 -10.57
C PRO A 46 0.69 3.65 -10.46
N MET A 47 1.39 2.61 -10.91
CA MET A 47 0.92 1.23 -10.72
C MET A 47 0.86 0.85 -9.23
N MET A 48 1.90 1.15 -8.47
CA MET A 48 1.93 0.91 -7.03
C MET A 48 0.84 1.73 -6.32
N SER A 49 0.71 3.03 -6.62
CA SER A 49 -0.28 3.90 -5.95
C SER A 49 -1.72 3.47 -6.27
N ALA A 50 -2.02 3.14 -7.53
CA ALA A 50 -3.32 2.60 -7.92
C ALA A 50 -3.61 1.28 -7.20
N THR A 51 -2.64 0.37 -7.13
CA THR A 51 -2.79 -0.90 -6.40
C THR A 51 -3.02 -0.65 -4.91
N ILE A 52 -2.30 0.29 -4.30
CA ILE A 52 -2.47 0.61 -2.89
C ILE A 52 -3.87 1.15 -2.63
N VAL A 53 -4.32 2.14 -3.40
CA VAL A 53 -5.63 2.78 -3.19
C VAL A 53 -6.80 1.83 -3.52
N LEU A 54 -6.69 1.04 -4.59
CA LEU A 54 -7.79 0.20 -5.08
C LEU A 54 -7.81 -1.21 -4.51
N ALA A 55 -6.66 -1.75 -4.07
CA ALA A 55 -6.58 -3.12 -3.53
C ALA A 55 -6.12 -3.13 -2.07
N VAL A 56 -5.01 -2.47 -1.72
CA VAL A 56 -4.43 -2.57 -0.36
C VAL A 56 -5.29 -1.87 0.69
N VAL A 57 -5.73 -0.64 0.44
CA VAL A 57 -6.62 0.10 1.33
C VAL A 57 -7.92 -0.67 1.60
N PRO A 58 -8.68 -1.14 0.58
CA PRO A 58 -9.87 -1.94 0.85
C PRO A 58 -9.54 -3.32 1.43
N PHE A 59 -8.38 -3.93 1.14
CA PHE A 59 -7.99 -5.20 1.74
C PHE A 59 -7.67 -5.06 3.24
N ILE A 60 -6.94 -4.01 3.63
CA ILE A 60 -6.73 -3.66 5.04
C ILE A 60 -8.08 -3.34 5.69
N ASN A 61 -8.89 -2.49 5.06
CA ASN A 61 -10.23 -2.15 5.52
C ASN A 61 -11.23 -3.31 5.49
N ARG A 62 -10.96 -4.43 4.80
CA ARG A 62 -11.78 -5.66 4.84
C ARG A 62 -11.26 -6.66 5.86
N ARG A 63 -9.94 -6.89 5.90
CA ARG A 63 -9.28 -7.87 6.77
C ARG A 63 -9.23 -7.40 8.22
N PHE A 64 -8.97 -6.11 8.44
CA PHE A 64 -9.11 -5.43 9.73
C PHE A 64 -10.43 -4.64 9.83
N GLY A 65 -11.21 -4.62 8.76
CA GLY A 65 -12.59 -4.14 8.73
C GLY A 65 -13.50 -4.82 9.71
N ALA A 66 -13.44 -6.14 9.85
CA ALA A 66 -14.23 -6.82 10.89
C ALA A 66 -13.88 -6.37 12.32
N PHE A 67 -12.69 -5.77 12.53
CA PHE A 67 -12.25 -5.20 13.80
C PHE A 67 -12.49 -3.67 13.91
N ILE A 68 -12.73 -2.98 12.78
CA ILE A 68 -12.99 -1.52 12.70
C ILE A 68 -14.46 -1.21 12.36
N ALA A 69 -15.23 -2.16 11.83
CA ALA A 69 -16.66 -2.08 11.52
C ALA A 69 -17.56 -2.16 12.77
N GLY A 70 -17.03 -1.74 13.92
CA GLY A 70 -17.83 -1.09 14.94
C GLY A 70 -17.93 0.40 14.60
N ARG A 71 -18.88 0.76 13.74
CA ARG A 71 -19.22 2.12 13.26
C ARG A 71 -18.26 2.77 12.26
N GLN A 72 -18.64 2.66 10.99
CA GLN A 72 -18.56 3.78 10.06
C GLN A 72 -19.75 4.71 10.41
N PRO A 73 -19.55 5.93 10.96
CA PRO A 73 -20.62 6.91 10.92
C PRO A 73 -20.71 7.40 9.47
N ALA A 74 -21.87 7.18 8.87
CA ALA A 74 -22.28 7.92 7.69
C ALA A 74 -22.23 9.42 8.03
N ALA A 75 -21.56 10.19 7.18
CA ALA A 75 -21.72 11.63 7.08
C ALA A 75 -21.84 11.95 5.59
#